data_AF-A0A1S3QH41-F1
#
_entry.id   AF-A0A1S3QH41-F1
#
_cell.length_a   1.000
_cell.length_b   1.000
_cell.length_c   1.000
_cell.angle_alpha   90.00
_cell.angle_beta   90.00
_cell.angle_gamma   90.00
#
_symmetry.space_group_name_H-M   'P 1'
#
loop_
_entity.id
_entity.type
_entity.pdbx_description
1 polymer ?
#
loop_
_entity_poly.entity_id
_entity_poly.type
_entity_poly.pdbx_seq_one_letter_code
_entity_poly.pdbx_strand_id
1 'polypeptide(L)'
;SDHLSVIFSSGLIISVFFYSGLIISLQLLRGEMEQIRRENPMIFNRGVALTRKLGFPDVIMPETEVNWCDTRNDLYLTLERGDFERGGKSVQKNIEVTVYVLYADGEILKDCISLGSGEPHISEHRSFVLYHNNSPRWSEVVKLPIPIDCFRGSHLRFEFRHCSTKDKGEKKLFGFAFTPLMREDGTTLSDESHELFVYK
;
A
#
# COMPACT_ATOMS: atom_id res chain seq x y z
N SER A 1 -27.45 2.04 19.95
CA SER A 1 -27.37 0.57 19.92
C SER A 1 -26.64 0.19 18.66
N ASP A 2 -25.32 0.30 18.65
CA ASP A 2 -24.50 -0.06 17.50
C ASP A 2 -23.46 -1.06 17.98
N HIS A 3 -23.87 -2.33 17.99
CA HIS A 3 -22.93 -3.43 18.14
C HIS A 3 -22.12 -3.51 16.84
N LEU A 4 -21.01 -2.78 16.77
CA LEU A 4 -19.88 -3.11 15.91
C LEU A 4 -19.45 -4.52 16.31
N SER A 5 -19.94 -5.52 15.57
CA SER A 5 -19.56 -6.91 15.72
C SER A 5 -18.14 -7.07 15.22
N VAL A 6 -17.16 -6.91 16.12
CA VAL A 6 -15.77 -7.27 15.87
C VAL A 6 -15.73 -8.80 15.70
N ILE A 7 -15.73 -9.28 14.46
CA ILE A 7 -15.62 -10.71 14.18
C ILE A 7 -14.13 -11.08 14.34
N PHE A 8 -13.80 -11.66 15.49
CA PHE A 8 -12.45 -12.02 15.97
C PHE A 8 -11.67 -13.07 15.14
N SER A 9 -12.18 -13.53 14.01
CA SER A 9 -11.59 -14.64 13.24
C SER A 9 -10.90 -14.22 11.95
N SER A 10 -10.89 -12.92 11.63
CA SER A 10 -10.25 -12.41 10.42
C SER A 10 -9.25 -11.30 10.76
N GLY A 11 -7.99 -11.55 10.46
CA GLY A 11 -6.87 -10.65 10.74
C GLY A 11 -6.11 -10.31 9.47
N LEU A 12 -5.63 -9.07 9.38
CA LEU A 12 -4.65 -8.65 8.38
C LEU A 12 -3.32 -8.41 9.08
N ILE A 13 -2.24 -8.94 8.53
CA ILE A 13 -0.89 -8.64 8.99
C ILE A 13 -0.19 -7.79 7.94
N ILE A 14 0.25 -6.64 8.40
CA ILE A 14 1.12 -5.73 7.65
C ILE A 14 2.44 -5.59 8.39
N SER A 15 3.49 -5.21 7.68
CA SER A 15 4.73 -4.80 8.31
C SER A 15 5.15 -3.45 7.77
N VAL A 16 5.55 -2.56 8.68
CA VAL A 16 5.89 -1.18 8.36
C VAL A 16 7.35 -0.99 8.69
N PHE A 17 8.16 -0.59 7.71
CA PHE A 17 9.61 -0.44 7.87
C PHE A 17 10.12 0.88 7.33
N PHE A 18 11.14 1.45 7.98
CA PHE A 18 12.00 2.46 7.37
C PHE A 18 13.15 1.74 6.65
N TYR A 19 12.92 1.42 5.37
CA TYR A 19 13.77 0.49 4.64
C TYR A 19 15.09 1.13 4.19
N SER A 20 16.20 0.44 4.45
CA SER A 20 17.49 0.68 3.77
C SER A 20 17.83 -0.58 2.97
N GLY A 21 17.26 -0.72 1.77
CA GLY A 21 17.42 -1.94 0.98
C GLY A 21 17.01 -1.82 -0.48
N LEU A 22 17.33 -2.85 -1.27
CA LEU A 22 17.08 -2.92 -2.71
C LEU A 22 15.68 -3.46 -2.98
N ILE A 23 14.89 -2.75 -3.81
CA ILE A 23 13.58 -3.21 -4.29
C ILE A 23 13.72 -3.67 -5.74
N ILE A 24 13.22 -4.87 -6.02
CA ILE A 24 13.18 -5.46 -7.36
C ILE A 24 11.70 -5.65 -7.71
N SER A 25 11.24 -5.02 -8.80
CA SER A 25 9.90 -5.23 -9.33
C SER A 25 9.96 -5.96 -10.67
N LEU A 26 8.97 -6.83 -10.93
CA LEU A 26 8.80 -7.53 -12.20
C LEU A 26 7.44 -7.17 -12.78
N GLN A 27 7.42 -6.61 -13.98
CA GLN A 27 6.18 -6.25 -14.68
C GLN A 27 6.06 -7.06 -15.98
N LEU A 28 4.92 -7.72 -16.16
CA LEU A 28 4.60 -8.44 -17.40
C LEU A 28 3.82 -7.52 -18.34
N LEU A 29 4.46 -7.07 -19.41
CA LEU A 29 3.83 -6.29 -20.48
C LEU A 29 3.39 -7.25 -21.60
N ARG A 30 2.11 -7.18 -22.01
CA ARG A 30 1.54 -8.05 -23.05
C ARG A 30 1.27 -7.24 -24.31
N GLY A 31 1.78 -7.69 -25.46
CA GLY A 31 1.64 -6.99 -26.74
C GLY A 31 2.89 -7.12 -27.61
N GLU A 32 2.86 -6.50 -28.78
CA GLU A 32 4.02 -6.40 -29.66
C GLU A 32 5.01 -5.35 -29.14
N MET A 33 6.32 -5.65 -29.23
CA MET A 33 7.37 -4.84 -28.61
C MET A 33 7.31 -3.36 -29.00
N GLU A 34 7.07 -3.05 -30.29
CA GLU A 34 7.03 -1.67 -30.78
C GLU A 34 5.83 -0.88 -30.24
N GLN A 35 4.69 -1.56 -30.04
CA GLN A 35 3.51 -0.95 -29.44
C GLN A 35 3.74 -0.67 -27.95
N ILE A 36 4.25 -1.66 -27.22
CA ILE A 36 4.57 -1.53 -25.78
C ILE A 36 5.57 -0.40 -25.56
N ARG A 37 6.59 -0.26 -26.42
CA ARG A 37 7.62 0.78 -26.32
C ARG A 37 7.06 2.18 -26.56
N ARG A 38 6.08 2.31 -27.46
CA ARG A 38 5.39 3.57 -27.75
C ARG A 38 4.42 3.98 -26.64
N GLU A 39 3.76 3.00 -26.02
CA GLU A 39 2.80 3.21 -24.93
C GLU A 39 3.50 3.42 -23.58
N ASN A 40 4.70 2.86 -23.39
CA ASN A 40 5.46 2.95 -22.14
C ASN A 40 6.87 3.52 -22.35
N PRO A 41 7.03 4.71 -22.96
CA PRO A 41 8.34 5.27 -23.29
C PRO A 41 9.22 5.46 -22.06
N MET A 42 8.63 5.63 -20.87
CA MET A 42 9.38 5.81 -19.62
C MET A 42 10.10 4.55 -19.15
N ILE A 43 9.56 3.35 -19.43
CA ILE A 43 10.15 2.05 -19.05
C ILE A 43 11.35 1.72 -19.94
N PHE A 44 11.27 2.06 -21.23
CA PHE A 44 12.26 1.63 -22.23
C PHE A 44 13.28 2.70 -22.62
N ASN A 45 13.01 3.98 -22.33
CA ASN A 45 13.86 5.10 -22.75
C ASN A 45 14.68 5.70 -21.59
N ARG A 46 14.40 5.31 -20.34
CA ARG A 46 15.25 5.65 -19.19
C ARG A 46 16.17 4.48 -18.88
N GLY A 47 17.48 4.69 -19.08
CA GLY A 47 18.48 3.90 -18.36
C GLY A 47 18.21 4.01 -16.86
N VAL A 48 18.41 2.90 -16.14
CA VAL A 48 18.36 2.72 -14.66
C VAL A 48 17.78 3.93 -13.90
N ALA A 49 16.53 3.80 -13.42
CA ALA A 49 15.94 4.83 -12.58
C ALA A 49 16.74 4.99 -11.27
N LEU A 50 17.40 6.15 -11.12
CA LEU A 50 18.26 6.43 -9.98
C LEU A 50 17.38 6.53 -8.71
N THR A 51 17.57 5.60 -7.77
CA THR A 51 16.93 5.64 -6.46
C THR A 51 17.86 6.34 -5.49
N ARG A 52 17.38 7.40 -4.81
CA ARG A 52 18.18 8.11 -3.80
C ARG A 52 18.44 7.20 -2.59
N LYS A 53 19.65 7.30 -2.01
CA LYS A 53 20.05 6.60 -0.78
C LYS A 53 19.14 7.07 0.36
N LEU A 54 18.43 6.15 1.01
CA LEU A 54 17.46 6.40 2.10
C LEU A 54 18.14 6.58 3.46
N GLY A 55 19.20 7.38 3.51
CA GLY A 55 19.91 7.72 4.74
C GLY A 55 20.26 9.19 4.74
N PHE A 56 20.50 9.74 5.94
CA PHE A 56 20.95 11.13 6.08
C PHE A 56 22.09 11.40 5.10
N PRO A 57 22.06 12.52 4.35
CA PRO A 57 23.22 12.92 3.57
C PRO A 57 24.41 13.06 4.52
N ASP A 58 25.61 12.64 4.09
CA ASP A 58 26.84 12.77 4.89
C ASP A 58 27.14 14.26 5.24
N VAL A 59 26.38 15.20 4.67
CA VAL A 59 26.41 16.64 4.92
C VAL A 59 24.97 17.14 5.14
N ILE A 60 24.68 17.64 6.34
CA ILE A 60 23.47 18.44 6.60
C ILE A 60 23.74 19.86 6.10
N MET A 61 23.16 20.24 4.97
CA MET A 61 23.27 21.61 4.46
C MET A 61 22.30 22.53 5.22
N PRO A 62 22.72 23.74 5.63
CA PRO A 62 21.85 24.68 6.32
C PRO A 62 20.71 25.13 5.40
N GLU A 63 19.56 25.35 6.04
CA GLU A 63 18.18 25.60 5.59
C GLU A 63 17.91 26.66 4.51
N THR A 64 18.91 27.18 3.80
CA THR A 64 18.76 28.36 2.92
C THR A 64 18.88 28.15 1.42
N GLU A 65 19.03 26.93 0.89
CA GLU A 65 18.84 26.67 -0.55
C GLU A 65 18.05 25.37 -0.79
N VAL A 66 16.73 25.55 -0.93
CA VAL A 66 15.77 24.72 -1.67
C VAL A 66 16.19 23.28 -1.92
N ASN A 67 16.12 22.45 -0.87
CA ASN A 67 15.94 21.02 -1.02
C ASN A 67 14.55 20.66 -0.50
N TRP A 68 13.53 20.83 -1.34
CA TRP A 68 12.12 20.45 -1.08
C TRP A 68 11.93 18.93 -0.84
N CYS A 69 13.01 18.18 -0.63
CA CYS A 69 13.02 16.72 -0.60
C CYS A 69 13.36 16.12 0.77
N ASP A 70 13.64 16.94 1.80
CA ASP A 70 14.14 16.47 3.11
C ASP A 70 13.08 16.44 4.24
N THR A 71 11.80 16.61 3.91
CA THR A 71 10.68 16.56 4.88
C THR A 71 9.71 15.38 4.64
N ARG A 72 10.14 14.35 3.91
CA ARG A 72 9.33 13.16 3.65
C ARG A 72 9.79 11.99 4.53
N ASN A 73 8.91 11.54 5.42
CA ASN A 73 9.05 10.23 6.03
C ASN A 73 8.71 9.19 4.96
N ASP A 74 9.74 8.62 4.33
CA ASP A 74 9.60 7.53 3.39
C ASP A 74 9.24 6.23 4.16
N LEU A 75 7.95 5.94 4.26
CA LEU A 75 7.43 4.76 4.94
C LEU A 75 7.32 3.59 3.94
N TYR A 76 7.77 2.40 4.31
CA TYR A 76 7.55 1.20 3.50
C TYR A 76 6.49 0.33 4.15
N LEU A 77 5.46 -0.01 3.38
CA LEU A 77 4.38 -0.88 3.79
C LEU A 77 4.50 -2.21 3.08
N THR A 78 4.60 -3.29 3.85
CA THR A 78 4.50 -4.66 3.38
C THR A 78 3.13 -5.21 3.72
N LEU A 79 2.32 -5.53 2.72
CA LEU A 79 1.10 -6.30 2.87
C LEU A 79 1.48 -7.78 2.97
N GLU A 80 1.54 -8.35 4.18
CA GLU A 80 2.07 -9.71 4.36
C GLU A 80 1.04 -10.77 4.01
N ARG A 81 0.00 -10.89 4.86
CA ARG A 81 -0.99 -11.96 4.78
C ARG A 81 -2.29 -11.57 5.44
N GLY A 82 -3.37 -12.21 5.04
CA GLY A 82 -4.66 -12.11 5.74
C GLY A 82 -5.19 -13.49 6.04
N ASP A 83 -6.09 -13.58 7.01
CA ASP A 83 -6.89 -14.78 7.27
C ASP A 83 -8.36 -14.39 7.26
N PHE A 84 -9.17 -15.09 6.46
CA PHE A 84 -10.57 -14.74 6.24
C PHE A 84 -11.46 -15.96 6.30
N GLU A 85 -12.60 -15.80 6.97
CA GLU A 85 -13.59 -16.85 7.03
C GLU A 85 -14.19 -17.17 5.66
N ARG A 86 -14.40 -18.48 5.44
CA ARG A 86 -15.10 -19.02 4.27
C ARG A 86 -16.59 -18.69 4.27
N GLY A 87 -17.17 -18.33 5.41
CA GLY A 87 -18.57 -17.88 5.53
C GLY A 87 -19.58 -18.88 4.95
N GLY A 88 -19.42 -20.16 5.26
CA GLY A 88 -20.34 -21.24 4.85
C GLY A 88 -20.37 -21.59 3.35
N LYS A 89 -19.57 -20.95 2.49
CA LYS A 89 -19.54 -21.24 1.05
C LYS A 89 -18.74 -22.50 0.72
N SER A 90 -19.07 -23.18 -0.38
CA SER A 90 -18.30 -24.36 -0.85
C SER A 90 -16.90 -24.03 -1.38
N VAL A 91 -16.63 -22.76 -1.65
CA VAL A 91 -15.39 -22.32 -2.31
C VAL A 91 -14.80 -21.13 -1.55
N GLN A 92 -13.47 -21.09 -1.47
CA GLN A 92 -12.73 -19.98 -0.85
C GLN A 92 -12.84 -18.70 -1.68
N LYS A 93 -12.70 -17.53 -1.04
CA LYS A 93 -12.77 -16.24 -1.70
C LYS A 93 -11.51 -15.97 -2.52
N ASN A 94 -11.69 -15.21 -3.60
CA ASN A 94 -10.61 -14.52 -4.29
C ASN A 94 -10.57 -13.11 -3.69
N ILE A 95 -9.50 -12.77 -2.99
CA ILE A 95 -9.43 -11.55 -2.16
C ILE A 95 -8.46 -10.57 -2.80
N GLU A 96 -8.97 -9.38 -3.09
CA GLU A 96 -8.17 -8.21 -3.47
C GLU A 96 -8.17 -7.24 -2.29
N VAL A 97 -7.01 -6.71 -1.96
CA VAL A 97 -6.84 -5.62 -0.99
C VAL A 97 -6.60 -4.34 -1.75
N THR A 98 -7.38 -3.31 -1.43
CA THR A 98 -7.08 -1.94 -1.88
C THR A 98 -6.53 -1.14 -0.71
N VAL A 99 -5.35 -0.57 -0.88
CA VAL A 99 -4.65 0.23 0.13
C VAL A 99 -4.80 1.70 -0.21
N TYR A 100 -5.19 2.49 0.78
CA TYR A 100 -5.31 3.94 0.73
C TYR A 100 -4.54 4.58 1.88
N VAL A 101 -4.05 5.79 1.65
CA VAL A 101 -3.73 6.73 2.74
C VAL A 101 -4.84 7.77 2.77
N LEU A 102 -5.51 7.90 3.90
CA LEU A 102 -6.63 8.82 4.08
C LEU A 102 -6.31 9.87 5.13
N TYR A 103 -6.84 11.07 4.94
CA TYR A 103 -6.91 12.10 5.97
C TYR A 103 -7.97 11.76 7.02
N ALA A 104 -8.02 12.55 8.11
CA ALA A 104 -8.97 12.37 9.20
C ALA A 104 -10.44 12.57 8.77
N ASP A 105 -10.68 13.34 7.72
CA ASP A 105 -11.99 13.58 7.12
C ASP A 105 -12.42 12.46 6.14
N GLY A 106 -11.54 11.49 5.87
CA GLY A 106 -11.79 10.38 4.95
C GLY A 106 -11.39 10.66 3.50
N GLU A 107 -10.88 11.85 3.18
CA GLU A 107 -10.38 12.16 1.84
C GLU A 107 -9.08 11.40 1.55
N ILE A 108 -8.92 10.98 0.29
CA ILE A 108 -7.73 10.25 -0.14
C ILE A 108 -6.56 11.23 -0.29
N LEU A 109 -5.45 10.93 0.39
CA LEU A 109 -4.18 11.61 0.15
C LEU A 109 -3.68 11.19 -1.24
N LYS A 110 -3.71 12.12 -2.18
CA LYS A 110 -3.34 11.83 -3.58
C LYS A 110 -1.84 11.63 -3.74
N ASP A 111 -1.47 10.79 -4.69
CA ASP A 111 -0.09 10.60 -5.18
C ASP A 111 0.92 10.26 -4.06
N CYS A 112 0.47 9.50 -3.06
CA CYS A 112 1.24 9.14 -1.89
C CYS A 112 1.70 7.68 -1.85
N ILE A 113 1.51 6.94 -2.95
CA ILE A 113 1.99 5.57 -3.10
C ILE A 113 2.94 5.50 -4.29
N SER A 114 4.10 4.89 -4.10
CA SER A 114 5.10 4.62 -5.13
C SER A 114 5.38 3.12 -5.21
N LEU A 115 5.24 2.56 -6.41
CA LEU A 115 5.52 1.15 -6.71
C LEU A 115 6.97 0.89 -7.15
N GLY A 116 7.77 1.95 -7.24
CA GLY A 116 9.14 1.87 -7.72
C GLY A 116 9.64 3.19 -8.30
N SER A 117 10.96 3.29 -8.47
CA SER A 117 11.58 4.45 -9.08
C SER A 117 11.26 4.51 -10.57
N GLY A 118 10.83 5.67 -11.06
CA GLY A 118 10.50 5.90 -12.46
C GLY A 118 9.01 5.78 -12.80
N GLU A 119 8.21 5.16 -11.93
CA GLU A 119 6.76 5.10 -12.05
C GLU A 119 6.09 6.35 -11.46
N PRO A 120 4.96 6.81 -12.01
CA PRO A 120 4.17 7.86 -11.39
C PRO A 120 3.65 7.39 -10.02
N HIS A 121 3.52 8.34 -9.09
CA HIS A 121 2.84 8.08 -7.84
C HIS A 121 1.34 7.83 -8.10
N ILE A 122 0.73 6.99 -7.27
CA ILE A 122 -0.68 6.64 -7.33
C ILE A 122 -1.35 6.94 -6.00
N SER A 123 -2.69 7.02 -6.03
CA SER A 123 -3.50 7.33 -4.84
C SER A 123 -4.08 6.08 -4.16
N GLU A 124 -4.10 4.94 -4.87
CA GLU A 124 -4.54 3.65 -4.34
C GLU A 124 -3.67 2.52 -4.90
N HIS A 125 -3.35 1.54 -4.06
CA HIS A 125 -2.67 0.31 -4.49
C HIS A 125 -3.63 -0.87 -4.43
N ARG A 126 -3.65 -1.72 -5.47
CA ARG A 126 -4.47 -2.93 -5.49
C ARG A 126 -3.55 -4.15 -5.50
N SER A 127 -3.74 -5.02 -4.53
CA SER A 127 -2.99 -6.26 -4.41
C SER A 127 -3.30 -7.21 -5.57
N PHE A 128 -2.41 -8.16 -5.84
CA PHE A 128 -2.79 -9.32 -6.63
C PHE A 128 -3.80 -10.20 -5.88
N VAL A 129 -4.44 -11.09 -6.63
CA VAL A 129 -5.51 -11.96 -6.14
C VAL A 129 -5.08 -13.42 -6.27
N LEU A 130 -5.00 -14.12 -5.15
CA LEU A 130 -4.77 -15.56 -5.13
C LEU A 130 -6.09 -16.30 -5.30
N TYR A 131 -6.14 -17.20 -6.27
CA TYR A 131 -7.35 -17.95 -6.61
C TYR A 131 -7.74 -18.91 -5.49
N HIS A 132 -8.98 -18.80 -5.05
CA HIS A 132 -9.57 -19.61 -3.98
C HIS A 132 -8.65 -19.75 -2.78
N ASN A 133 -8.20 -18.60 -2.26
CA ASN A 133 -7.34 -18.53 -1.10
C ASN A 133 -7.90 -17.58 -0.04
N ASN A 134 -8.35 -18.17 1.06
CA ASN A 134 -8.86 -17.45 2.23
C ASN A 134 -7.77 -17.00 3.20
N SER A 135 -6.55 -17.52 3.08
CA SER A 135 -5.41 -17.10 3.89
C SER A 135 -4.27 -16.61 2.98
N PRO A 136 -4.52 -15.60 2.12
CA PRO A 136 -3.56 -15.15 1.13
C PRO A 136 -2.30 -14.60 1.79
N ARG A 137 -1.14 -14.90 1.20
CA ARG A 137 0.15 -14.29 1.52
C ARG A 137 0.55 -13.44 0.33
N TRP A 138 0.40 -12.12 0.43
CA TRP A 138 0.70 -11.19 -0.65
C TRP A 138 2.19 -10.90 -0.71
N SER A 139 2.81 -10.60 0.44
CA SER A 139 4.21 -10.16 0.51
C SER A 139 4.52 -9.01 -0.46
N GLU A 140 3.55 -8.12 -0.65
CA GLU A 140 3.68 -6.97 -1.54
C GLU A 140 4.23 -5.78 -0.77
N VAL A 141 5.21 -5.09 -1.35
CA VAL A 141 5.85 -3.92 -0.73
C VAL A 141 5.52 -2.68 -1.54
N VAL A 142 5.05 -1.63 -0.87
CA VAL A 142 4.82 -0.31 -1.47
C VAL A 142 5.51 0.78 -0.66
N LYS A 143 6.04 1.79 -1.34
CA LYS A 143 6.63 2.97 -0.70
C LYS A 143 5.55 4.04 -0.55
N LEU A 144 5.52 4.70 0.60
CA LEU A 144 4.57 5.74 0.95
C LEU A 144 5.33 7.04 1.26
N PRO A 145 5.63 7.88 0.24
CA PRO A 145 6.32 9.15 0.43
C PRO A 145 5.38 10.23 0.98
N ILE A 146 4.92 10.04 2.23
CA ILE A 146 3.93 10.91 2.87
C ILE A 146 4.63 12.16 3.41
N PRO A 147 4.14 13.38 3.09
CA PRO A 147 4.67 14.61 3.69
C PRO A 147 4.51 14.60 5.21
N ILE A 148 5.52 15.05 5.95
CA ILE A 148 5.48 15.04 7.42
C ILE A 148 4.28 15.82 7.99
N ASP A 149 3.88 16.91 7.34
CA ASP A 149 2.73 17.73 7.74
C ASP A 149 1.39 16.98 7.60
N CYS A 150 1.34 16.00 6.68
CA CYS A 150 0.18 15.15 6.45
C CYS A 150 0.20 13.89 7.32
N PHE A 151 1.30 13.57 7.99
CA PHE A 151 1.43 12.34 8.80
C PHE A 151 0.48 12.39 10.02
N ARG A 152 0.34 13.57 10.62
CA ARG A 152 -0.62 13.80 11.71
C ARG A 152 -2.04 13.82 11.16
N GLY A 153 -2.88 12.93 11.70
CA GLY A 153 -4.29 12.82 11.31
C GLY A 153 -4.52 11.96 10.07
N SER A 154 -3.47 11.44 9.42
CA SER A 154 -3.63 10.45 8.36
C SER A 154 -3.58 9.02 8.89
N HIS A 155 -4.24 8.11 8.16
CA HIS A 155 -4.29 6.70 8.48
C HIS A 155 -4.21 5.84 7.21
N LEU A 156 -3.69 4.63 7.36
CA LEU A 156 -3.75 3.61 6.32
C LEU A 156 -5.11 2.93 6.39
N ARG A 157 -5.75 2.76 5.24
CA ARG A 157 -6.99 1.99 5.09
C ARG A 157 -6.78 0.86 4.10
N PHE A 158 -7.26 -0.32 4.49
CA PHE A 158 -7.21 -1.55 3.71
C PHE A 158 -8.65 -2.00 3.46
N GLU A 159 -9.04 -2.09 2.20
CA GLU A 159 -10.37 -2.52 1.81
C GLU A 159 -10.33 -3.89 1.15
N PHE A 160 -11.15 -4.83 1.64
CA PHE A 160 -11.17 -6.20 1.16
C PHE A 160 -12.35 -6.43 0.24
N ARG A 161 -12.06 -6.73 -1.02
CA ARG A 161 -13.07 -6.97 -2.06
C ARG A 161 -12.99 -8.40 -2.58
N HIS A 162 -14.15 -8.99 -2.85
CA HIS A 162 -14.21 -10.30 -3.49
C HIS A 162 -14.19 -10.18 -5.02
N CYS A 163 -13.21 -10.80 -5.66
CA CYS A 163 -13.10 -10.87 -7.12
C CYS A 163 -13.81 -12.11 -7.67
N SER A 164 -15.03 -11.95 -8.18
CA SER A 164 -15.72 -13.02 -8.90
C SER A 164 -14.97 -13.34 -10.20
N THR A 165 -14.86 -14.62 -10.55
CA THR A 165 -14.35 -15.04 -11.87
C THR A 165 -15.42 -15.01 -12.96
N LYS A 166 -16.69 -14.91 -12.57
CA LYS A 166 -17.84 -14.98 -13.48
C LYS A 166 -18.49 -13.62 -13.69
N ASP A 167 -18.45 -12.75 -12.67
CA ASP A 167 -19.09 -11.45 -12.71
C ASP A 167 -18.07 -10.35 -12.94
N LYS A 168 -18.25 -9.58 -14.02
CA LYS A 168 -17.46 -8.37 -14.32
C LYS A 168 -18.03 -7.09 -13.69
N GLY A 169 -19.04 -7.24 -12.83
CA GLY A 169 -19.66 -6.12 -12.11
C GLY A 169 -18.75 -5.53 -11.05
N GLU A 170 -19.28 -4.56 -10.32
CA GLU A 170 -18.56 -3.93 -9.20
C GLU A 170 -18.17 -4.96 -8.14
N LYS A 171 -16.90 -4.94 -7.73
CA LYS A 171 -16.38 -5.86 -6.73
C LYS A 171 -16.98 -5.54 -5.37
N LYS A 172 -17.63 -6.53 -4.75
CA LYS A 172 -18.27 -6.36 -3.45
C LYS A 172 -17.23 -6.20 -2.34
N LEU A 173 -17.23 -5.04 -1.68
CA LEU A 173 -16.56 -4.81 -0.41
C LEU A 173 -17.19 -5.70 0.66
N PHE A 174 -16.37 -6.43 1.41
CA PHE A 174 -16.87 -7.30 2.49
C PHE A 174 -16.22 -7.02 3.84
N GLY A 175 -15.24 -6.12 3.90
CA GLY A 175 -14.66 -5.62 5.13
C GLY A 175 -13.55 -4.63 4.86
N PHE A 176 -13.08 -3.97 5.92
CA PHE A 176 -11.93 -3.09 5.87
C PHE A 176 -11.12 -3.16 7.18
N ALA A 177 -9.86 -2.78 7.12
CA ALA A 177 -9.00 -2.58 8.27
C ALA A 177 -8.34 -1.20 8.16
N PHE A 178 -7.92 -0.62 9.28
CA PHE A 178 -7.18 0.64 9.25
C PHE A 178 -6.19 0.74 10.41
N THR A 179 -5.17 1.56 10.25
CA THR A 179 -4.24 1.92 11.33
C THR A 179 -3.79 3.37 11.17
N PRO A 180 -3.81 4.19 12.24
CA PRO A 180 -3.30 5.55 12.18
C PRO A 180 -1.78 5.55 11.96
N LEU A 181 -1.29 6.54 11.20
CA LEU A 181 0.15 6.73 11.00
C LEU A 181 0.83 7.33 12.22
N MET A 182 0.09 8.05 13.04
CA MET A 182 0.58 8.66 14.28
C MET A 182 -0.49 8.53 15.36
N ARG A 183 -0.06 8.13 16.55
CA ARG A 183 -0.90 8.06 17.76
C ARG A 183 -1.20 9.47 18.29
N GLU A 184 -2.18 9.57 19.18
CA GLU A 184 -2.60 10.86 19.77
C GLU A 184 -1.50 11.54 20.59
N ASP A 185 -0.58 10.76 21.15
CA ASP A 185 0.59 11.22 21.91
C ASP A 185 1.71 11.79 21.01
N GLY A 186 1.54 11.75 19.68
CA GLY A 186 2.53 12.21 18.70
C GLY A 186 3.53 11.13 18.29
N THR A 187 3.45 9.93 18.86
CA THR A 187 4.33 8.81 18.47
C THR A 187 3.89 8.25 17.12
N THR A 188 4.83 8.15 16.16
CA THR A 188 4.56 7.53 14.86
C THR A 188 4.31 6.03 14.98
N LEU A 189 3.66 5.45 13.98
CA LEU A 189 3.49 4.01 13.84
C LEU A 189 4.86 3.31 13.96
N SER A 190 4.94 2.28 14.81
CA SER A 190 6.17 1.56 15.07
C SER A 190 6.63 0.79 13.83
N ASP A 191 7.96 0.72 13.68
CA ASP A 191 8.62 -0.09 12.67
C ASP A 191 8.59 -1.57 13.08
N GLU A 192 7.48 -2.25 12.80
CA GLU A 192 7.24 -3.65 13.15
C GLU A 192 6.08 -4.25 12.33
N SER A 193 5.77 -5.52 12.61
CA SER A 193 4.57 -6.17 12.12
C SER A 193 3.36 -5.80 12.97
N HIS A 194 2.28 -5.38 12.32
CA HIS A 194 1.01 -5.02 12.96
C HIS A 194 -0.08 -6.00 12.55
N GLU A 195 -0.75 -6.57 13.55
CA GLU A 195 -1.97 -7.35 13.35
C GLU A 195 -3.19 -6.44 13.47
N LEU A 196 -3.93 -6.33 12.37
CA LEU A 196 -5.09 -5.46 12.23
C LEU A 196 -6.38 -6.28 12.23
N PHE A 197 -7.38 -5.79 12.94
CA PHE A 197 -8.73 -6.35 12.91
C PHE A 197 -9.45 -5.96 11.61
N VAL A 198 -10.16 -6.92 11.04
CA VAL A 198 -11.02 -6.70 9.88
C VAL A 198 -12.45 -6.40 10.35
N TYR A 199 -12.89 -5.17 10.11
CA TYR A 199 -14.24 -4.70 10.36
C TYR A 199 -15.17 -5.05 9.17
N LYS A 200 -16.44 -5.33 9.46
CA LYS A 200 -17.48 -5.63 8.46
C LYS A 200 -18.67 -4.70 8.64
#